data_AF-A0A016VM53-F1
#
_entry.id   AF-A0A016VM53-F1
#
_cell.length_a   1.000
_cell.length_b   1.000
_cell.length_c   1.000
_cell.angle_alpha   90.00
_cell.angle_beta   90.00
_cell.angle_gamma   90.00
#
_symmetry.space_group_name_H-M   'P 1'
#
loop_
_entity.id
_entity.type
_entity.pdbx_description
1 polymer ?
#
loop_
_entity_poly.entity_id
_entity_poly.type
_entity_poly.pdbx_seq_one_letter_code
_entity_poly.pdbx_strand_id
1 'polypeptide(L)'
;MKFFSHIDQITVKATRTLYAIFRNVHSSDTSILLKLYKTYVVPHLEYGSQIWNPYHKKYIHRIENVQKTFTRLLYYRAFPNPNYPKAMPDYKTRLQKLGLRTLFYRRTLADILMGFKILRGEPSSSDNFSPQSQNQSTTHPQSSNAYIHLRSPSFPLPSFSFYFLLANLETRREEILRGTDREGTYDSNPT
;
A
#
# COMPACT_ATOMS: atom_id res chain seq x y z
N MET A 1 -16.70 12.54 11.58
CA MET A 1 -15.32 12.92 11.96
C MET A 1 -14.58 13.40 10.70
N LYS A 2 -13.86 14.54 10.72
CA LYS A 2 -13.13 15.07 9.55
C LYS A 2 -11.61 14.97 9.80
N PHE A 3 -10.88 14.17 9.01
CA PHE A 3 -9.43 13.91 9.20
C PHE A 3 -8.51 14.79 8.34
N PHE A 4 -8.98 15.93 7.85
CA PHE A 4 -8.26 16.74 6.87
C PHE A 4 -6.91 17.28 7.38
N SER A 5 -6.91 17.87 8.58
CA SER A 5 -5.68 18.37 9.22
C SER A 5 -4.67 17.25 9.45
N HIS A 6 -5.16 16.08 9.87
CA HIS A 6 -4.31 14.90 10.04
C HIS A 6 -3.64 14.49 8.72
N ILE A 7 -4.39 14.42 7.62
CA ILE A 7 -3.87 14.05 6.30
C ILE A 7 -2.81 15.05 5.83
N ASP A 8 -3.06 16.35 6.05
CA ASP A 8 -2.08 17.38 5.71
C ASP A 8 -0.78 17.20 6.52
N GLN A 9 -0.87 16.91 7.82
CA GLN A 9 0.30 16.68 8.67
C GLN A 9 1.09 15.44 8.25
N ILE A 10 0.44 14.29 8.03
CA ILE A 10 1.13 13.06 7.63
C ILE A 10 1.77 13.18 6.24
N THR A 11 1.13 13.88 5.30
CA THR A 11 1.68 14.09 3.95
C THR A 11 2.89 15.01 3.99
N VAL A 12 2.87 16.06 4.81
CA VAL A 12 4.05 16.93 5.05
C VAL A 12 5.18 16.13 5.68
N LYS A 13 4.91 15.32 6.71
CA LYS A 13 5.92 14.49 7.37
C LYS A 13 6.55 13.49 6.41
N ALA A 14 5.73 12.74 5.68
CA ALA A 14 6.18 11.77 4.68
C ALA A 14 7.03 12.42 3.58
N THR A 15 6.63 13.60 3.10
CA THR A 15 7.36 14.34 2.07
C THR A 15 8.72 14.82 2.57
N ARG A 16 8.80 15.32 3.82
CA ARG A 16 10.08 15.70 4.45
C ARG A 16 11.01 14.51 4.57
N THR A 17 10.51 13.37 5.06
CA THR A 17 11.28 12.13 5.15
C THR A 17 11.77 11.67 3.78
N LEU A 18 10.92 11.74 2.75
CA LEU A 18 11.27 11.42 1.36
C LEU A 18 12.45 12.26 0.88
N TYR A 19 12.39 13.58 1.02
CA TYR A 19 13.50 14.45 0.59
C TYR A 19 14.77 14.24 1.42
N ALA A 20 14.64 13.95 2.72
CA ALA A 20 15.77 13.62 3.57
C ALA A 20 16.49 12.35 3.09
N ILE A 21 15.75 11.31 2.68
CA ILE A 21 16.34 10.10 2.09
C ILE A 21 17.15 10.46 0.85
N PHE A 22 16.57 11.19 -0.11
CA PHE A 22 17.27 11.53 -1.35
C PHE A 22 18.46 12.46 -1.16
N ARG A 23 18.44 13.31 -0.13
CA ARG A 23 19.57 14.20 0.21
C ARG A 23 20.74 13.46 0.85
N ASN A 24 20.47 12.50 1.76
CA ASN A 24 21.51 11.89 2.58
C ASN A 24 22.02 10.54 2.03
N VAL A 25 21.18 9.81 1.29
CA VAL A 25 21.58 8.53 0.71
C VAL A 25 22.15 8.79 -0.67
N HIS A 26 23.39 8.37 -0.93
CA HIS A 26 24.08 8.63 -2.20
C HIS A 26 23.88 7.53 -3.27
N SER A 27 23.28 6.40 -2.92
CA SER A 27 23.11 5.25 -3.82
C SER A 27 22.10 5.52 -4.95
N SER A 28 22.42 5.03 -6.15
CA SER A 28 21.50 5.01 -7.30
C SER A 28 20.75 3.67 -7.47
N ASP A 29 21.02 2.68 -6.61
CA ASP A 29 20.33 1.40 -6.66
C ASP A 29 18.83 1.57 -6.35
N THR A 30 18.01 1.17 -7.31
CA THR A 30 16.55 1.19 -7.21
C THR A 30 16.06 0.33 -6.06
N SER A 31 16.70 -0.81 -5.79
CA SER A 31 16.27 -1.75 -4.74
C SER A 31 16.40 -1.13 -3.34
N ILE A 32 17.51 -0.44 -3.08
CA ILE A 32 17.80 0.24 -1.82
C ILE A 32 16.82 1.40 -1.63
N LEU A 33 16.65 2.26 -2.64
CA LEU A 33 15.75 3.41 -2.55
C LEU A 33 14.28 2.98 -2.37
N LEU A 34 13.85 1.90 -3.02
CA LEU A 34 12.52 1.32 -2.82
C LEU A 34 12.34 0.78 -1.40
N LYS A 35 13.35 0.09 -0.86
CA LYS A 35 13.31 -0.41 0.52
C LYS A 35 13.17 0.75 1.50
N LEU A 36 13.99 1.79 1.36
CA LEU A 36 13.93 2.99 2.22
C LEU A 36 12.58 3.70 2.15
N TYR A 37 12.00 3.83 0.95
CA TYR A 37 10.66 4.39 0.79
C TYR A 37 9.61 3.58 1.54
N LYS A 38 9.63 2.24 1.38
CA LYS A 38 8.69 1.34 2.04
C LYS A 38 8.85 1.35 3.57
N THR A 39 10.06 1.51 4.08
CA THR A 39 10.32 1.46 5.54
C THR A 39 10.08 2.79 6.24
N TYR A 40 10.40 3.93 5.61
CA TYR A 40 10.38 5.23 6.28
C TYR A 40 9.24 6.15 5.84
N VAL A 41 8.78 6.05 4.59
CA VAL A 41 7.78 6.98 4.04
C VAL A 41 6.38 6.38 4.10
N VAL A 42 6.23 5.14 3.64
CA VAL A 42 4.94 4.45 3.56
C VAL A 42 4.23 4.34 4.92
N PRO A 43 4.90 4.04 6.06
CA PRO A 43 4.20 3.96 7.36
C PRO A 43 3.48 5.25 7.74
N HIS A 44 4.05 6.42 7.42
CA HIS A 44 3.36 7.69 7.64
C HIS A 44 2.08 7.83 6.83
N LEU A 45 1.97 7.17 5.68
CA LEU A 45 0.86 7.31 4.73
C LEU A 45 -0.17 6.17 4.80
N GLU A 46 0.08 5.11 5.57
CA GLU A 46 -0.79 3.93 5.64
C GLU A 46 -1.12 3.50 7.07
N TYR A 47 -0.33 3.90 8.06
CA TYR A 47 -0.59 3.53 9.44
C TYR A 47 -1.97 4.03 9.90
N GLY A 48 -2.80 3.11 10.39
CA GLY A 48 -4.15 3.42 10.85
C GLY A 48 -5.11 3.88 9.75
N SER A 49 -4.81 3.62 8.47
CA SER A 49 -5.63 4.12 7.35
C SER A 49 -7.10 3.71 7.45
N GLN A 50 -7.40 2.55 8.03
CA GLN A 50 -8.77 2.07 8.26
C GLN A 50 -9.64 3.04 9.08
N ILE A 51 -9.01 3.92 9.87
CA ILE A 51 -9.69 4.90 10.71
C ILE A 51 -9.89 6.23 9.96
N TRP A 52 -8.89 6.66 9.19
CA TRP A 52 -8.83 8.02 8.64
C TRP A 52 -8.93 8.11 7.11
N ASN A 53 -9.03 7.00 6.36
CA ASN A 53 -8.96 6.97 4.90
C ASN A 53 -9.91 8.01 4.27
N PRO A 54 -9.40 9.02 3.53
CA PRO A 54 -10.25 10.09 3.02
C PRO A 54 -11.15 9.62 1.88
N TYR A 55 -12.38 10.12 1.88
CA TYR A 55 -13.32 9.97 0.77
C TYR A 55 -13.13 11.03 -0.33
N HIS A 56 -12.75 12.26 0.02
CA HIS A 56 -12.64 13.35 -0.97
C HIS A 56 -11.38 13.20 -1.84
N LYS A 57 -11.58 13.30 -3.17
CA LYS A 57 -10.53 13.20 -4.20
C LYS A 57 -9.30 14.08 -3.92
N LYS A 58 -9.50 15.30 -3.39
CA LYS A 58 -8.40 16.22 -3.02
C LYS A 58 -7.37 15.56 -2.10
N TYR A 59 -7.82 14.94 -1.02
CA TYR A 59 -6.94 14.34 -0.02
C TYR A 59 -6.37 13.01 -0.49
N ILE A 60 -7.14 12.23 -1.26
CA ILE A 60 -6.64 11.02 -1.93
C ILE A 60 -5.46 11.38 -2.85
N HIS A 61 -5.62 12.41 -3.69
CA HIS A 61 -4.55 12.90 -4.55
C HIS A 61 -3.37 13.44 -3.77
N ARG A 62 -3.60 14.14 -2.65
CA ARG A 62 -2.52 14.66 -1.81
C ARG A 62 -1.62 13.54 -1.28
N ILE A 63 -2.21 12.44 -0.80
CA ILE A 63 -1.46 11.27 -0.34
C ILE A 63 -0.74 10.61 -1.53
N GLU A 64 -1.44 10.40 -2.64
CA GLU A 64 -0.87 9.77 -3.83
C GLU A 64 0.29 10.60 -4.43
N ASN A 65 0.25 11.92 -4.27
CA ASN A 65 1.30 12.81 -4.77
C ASN A 65 2.66 12.54 -4.11
N VAL A 66 2.69 12.04 -2.87
CA VAL A 66 3.94 11.64 -2.21
C VAL A 66 4.59 10.47 -2.95
N GLN A 67 3.80 9.47 -3.35
CA GLN A 67 4.30 8.35 -4.17
C GLN A 67 4.69 8.79 -5.59
N LYS A 68 3.89 9.67 -6.22
CA LYS A 68 4.26 10.25 -7.53
C LYS A 68 5.59 10.99 -7.47
N THR A 69 5.83 11.74 -6.40
CA THR A 69 7.08 12.47 -6.17
C THR A 69 8.24 11.49 -5.96
N PHE A 70 8.06 10.47 -5.11
CA PHE A 70 9.06 9.43 -4.90
C PHE A 70 9.46 8.75 -6.22
N THR A 71 8.50 8.29 -7.01
CA THR A 71 8.80 7.60 -8.29
C THR A 71 9.52 8.51 -9.27
N ARG A 72 9.20 9.81 -9.31
CA ARG A 72 9.94 10.78 -10.14
C ARG A 72 11.39 10.90 -9.68
N LEU A 73 11.62 11.16 -8.38
CA LEU A 73 12.97 11.32 -7.82
C LEU A 73 13.82 10.08 -8.02
N LEU A 74 13.24 8.90 -7.82
CA LEU A 74 13.93 7.64 -8.07
C LEU A 74 14.33 7.51 -9.54
N TYR A 75 13.43 7.84 -10.47
CA TYR A 75 13.74 7.78 -11.90
C TYR A 75 14.87 8.75 -12.31
N TYR A 76 14.82 9.99 -11.83
CA TYR A 76 15.89 10.97 -12.08
C TYR A 76 17.26 10.45 -11.62
N ARG A 77 17.30 9.70 -10.52
CA ARG A 77 18.55 9.23 -9.92
C ARG A 77 19.05 7.90 -10.49
N ALA A 78 18.14 6.93 -10.64
CA ALA A 78 18.49 5.55 -11.01
C ALA A 78 18.52 5.34 -12.52
N PHE A 79 17.80 6.15 -13.30
CA PHE A 79 17.70 6.04 -14.75
C PHE A 79 18.01 7.39 -15.42
N PRO A 80 19.25 7.90 -15.36
CA PRO A 80 19.59 9.19 -15.91
C PRO A 80 19.29 9.25 -17.42
N ASN A 81 18.60 10.31 -17.85
CA ASN A 81 18.27 10.55 -19.25
C ASN A 81 18.45 12.05 -19.57
N PRO A 82 19.19 12.41 -20.62
CA PRO A 82 19.43 13.82 -20.99
C PRO A 82 18.16 14.58 -21.38
N ASN A 83 17.13 13.86 -21.84
CA ASN A 83 15.88 14.46 -22.32
C ASN A 83 14.82 14.61 -21.21
N TYR A 84 15.20 14.48 -19.95
CA TYR A 84 14.30 14.84 -18.88
C TYR A 84 14.04 16.36 -18.81
N PRO A 85 12.81 16.80 -18.48
CA PRO A 85 11.68 16.02 -17.97
C PRO A 85 10.81 15.33 -19.04
N LYS A 86 10.99 15.62 -20.35
CA LYS A 86 10.12 15.12 -21.43
C LYS A 86 10.14 13.59 -21.55
N ALA A 87 11.30 12.97 -21.31
CA ALA A 87 11.46 11.52 -21.34
C ALA A 87 10.90 10.79 -20.10
N MET A 88 10.31 11.49 -19.12
CA MET A 88 9.77 10.88 -17.90
C MET A 88 8.55 10.00 -18.24
N PRO A 89 8.58 8.68 -17.97
CA PRO A 89 7.44 7.82 -18.27
C PRO A 89 6.21 8.22 -17.45
N ASP A 90 5.01 7.90 -17.93
CA ASP A 90 3.77 8.11 -17.17
C ASP A 90 3.81 7.42 -15.79
N TYR A 91 3.04 7.94 -14.83
CA TYR A 91 2.99 7.40 -13.48
C TYR A 91 2.64 5.91 -13.45
N LYS A 92 1.68 5.45 -14.26
CA LYS A 92 1.29 4.03 -14.31
C LYS A 92 2.46 3.16 -14.76
N THR A 93 3.18 3.59 -15.79
CA THR A 93 4.39 2.90 -16.29
C THR A 93 5.50 2.86 -15.25
N ARG A 94 5.71 3.97 -14.52
CA ARG A 94 6.68 4.01 -13.41
C ARG A 94 6.34 3.01 -12.31
N LEU A 95 5.06 2.90 -11.94
CA LEU A 95 4.62 1.92 -10.94
C LEU A 95 4.83 0.49 -11.38
N GLN A 96 4.51 0.17 -12.64
CA GLN A 96 4.73 -1.17 -13.20
C GLN A 96 6.20 -1.55 -13.18
N LYS A 97 7.09 -0.66 -13.66
CA LYS A 97 8.54 -0.92 -13.68
C LYS A 97 9.12 -1.11 -12.27
N LEU A 98 8.60 -0.38 -11.29
CA LEU A 98 9.05 -0.43 -9.89
C LEU A 98 8.35 -1.49 -9.05
N GLY A 99 7.37 -2.23 -9.60
CA GLY A 99 6.58 -3.20 -8.86
C GLY A 99 5.77 -2.60 -7.69
N LEU A 100 5.30 -1.36 -7.84
CA LEU A 100 4.53 -0.64 -6.82
C LEU A 100 3.04 -0.62 -7.15
N ARG A 101 2.19 -0.75 -6.12
CA ARG A 101 0.75 -0.47 -6.22
C ARG A 101 0.48 0.97 -5.80
N THR A 102 -0.63 1.56 -6.24
CA THR A 102 -1.04 2.90 -5.77
C THR A 102 -1.32 2.89 -4.27
N LEU A 103 -1.10 4.01 -3.59
CA LEU A 103 -1.42 4.08 -2.15
C LEU A 103 -2.93 4.01 -1.92
N PHE A 104 -3.72 4.56 -2.85
CA PHE A 104 -5.16 4.41 -2.83
C PHE A 104 -5.59 2.93 -2.80
N TYR A 105 -5.09 2.13 -3.74
CA TYR A 105 -5.42 0.70 -3.82
C TYR A 105 -5.07 -0.04 -2.52
N ARG A 106 -3.89 0.25 -1.96
CA ARG A 106 -3.42 -0.40 -0.72
C ARG A 106 -4.31 -0.07 0.48
N ARG A 107 -4.72 1.19 0.64
CA ARG A 107 -5.65 1.59 1.70
C ARG A 107 -7.04 0.98 1.51
N THR A 108 -7.58 1.00 0.29
CA THR A 108 -8.88 0.38 -0.01
C THR A 108 -8.86 -1.12 0.30
N LEU A 109 -7.78 -1.82 -0.05
CA LEU A 109 -7.64 -3.24 0.28
C LEU A 109 -7.59 -3.46 1.80
N ALA A 110 -6.89 -2.60 2.55
CA ALA A 110 -6.85 -2.68 4.00
C ALA A 110 -8.23 -2.47 4.64
N ASP A 111 -9.05 -1.58 4.10
CA ASP A 111 -10.43 -1.31 4.58
C ASP A 111 -11.35 -2.51 4.32
N ILE A 112 -11.29 -3.06 3.10
CA ILE A 112 -12.07 -4.26 2.72
C ILE A 112 -11.68 -5.45 3.60
N LEU A 113 -10.38 -5.67 3.82
CA LEU A 113 -9.89 -6.74 4.66
C LEU A 113 -10.35 -6.58 6.11
N MET A 114 -10.35 -5.36 6.64
CA MET A 114 -10.87 -5.07 7.98
C MET A 114 -12.37 -5.37 8.07
N GLY A 115 -13.16 -4.88 7.12
CA GLY A 115 -14.60 -5.14 7.07
C GLY A 115 -14.91 -6.64 7.03
N PHE A 116 -14.17 -7.41 6.23
CA PHE A 116 -14.31 -8.86 6.18
C PHE A 116 -14.00 -9.55 7.51
N LYS A 117 -12.93 -9.14 8.21
CA LYS A 117 -12.58 -9.68 9.53
C LYS A 117 -13.67 -9.40 10.57
N ILE A 118 -14.20 -8.18 10.58
CA ILE A 118 -15.31 -7.77 11.45
C ILE A 118 -16.53 -8.66 11.19
N LEU A 119 -16.90 -8.88 9.93
CA LEU A 119 -18.04 -9.72 9.57
C LEU A 119 -17.87 -11.20 9.97
N ARG A 120 -16.63 -11.69 10.06
CA ARG A 120 -16.34 -13.06 10.51
C ARG A 120 -16.14 -13.21 12.01
N GLY A 121 -16.09 -12.11 12.76
CA GLY A 121 -15.77 -12.13 14.19
C GLY A 121 -14.34 -12.59 14.49
N GLU A 122 -13.43 -12.55 13.50
CA GLU A 122 -12.02 -12.86 13.74
C GLU A 122 -11.35 -11.68 14.47
N PRO A 123 -10.73 -11.89 15.65
CA PRO A 123 -10.04 -10.81 16.34
C PRO A 123 -8.88 -10.31 15.48
N SER A 124 -8.77 -8.98 15.34
CA SER A 124 -7.62 -8.32 14.76
C SER A 124 -6.38 -8.74 15.54
N SER A 125 -5.60 -9.65 14.97
CA SER A 125 -4.53 -10.36 15.67
C SER A 125 -3.39 -9.40 16.01
N SER A 126 -3.49 -8.74 17.17
CA SER A 126 -2.39 -8.04 17.86
C SER A 126 -2.17 -8.53 19.29
N ASP A 127 -2.93 -9.54 19.76
CA ASP A 127 -2.88 -10.02 21.15
C ASP A 127 -2.03 -11.30 21.33
N ASN A 128 -0.97 -11.47 20.54
CA ASN A 128 0.02 -12.53 20.75
C ASN A 128 1.39 -11.99 21.18
N PHE A 129 1.43 -10.90 21.94
CA PHE A 129 2.59 -10.53 22.76
C PHE A 129 2.41 -11.12 24.17
N SER A 130 2.47 -12.44 24.28
CA SER A 130 2.78 -13.07 25.56
C SER A 130 4.32 -13.10 25.66
N PRO A 131 4.96 -12.41 26.61
CA PRO A 131 6.37 -12.59 26.85
C PRO A 131 6.55 -13.97 27.49
N GLN A 132 6.91 -14.99 26.71
CA GLN A 132 7.39 -16.24 27.29
C GLN A 132 8.74 -15.96 27.96
N SER A 133 8.72 -15.94 29.29
CA SER A 133 9.91 -15.96 30.13
C SER A 133 10.78 -17.16 29.76
N GLN A 134 12.02 -16.90 29.31
CA GLN A 134 13.03 -17.93 29.21
C GLN A 134 13.58 -18.23 30.60
N ASN A 135 13.00 -19.21 31.27
CA ASN A 135 13.70 -19.93 32.35
C ASN A 135 14.38 -21.15 31.70
N GLN A 136 15.66 -21.02 31.36
CA GLN A 136 16.49 -22.19 31.03
C GLN A 136 17.07 -22.75 32.33
N SER A 137 16.61 -23.93 32.73
CA SER A 137 17.33 -24.83 33.63
C SER A 137 17.72 -26.06 32.82
N THR A 138 19.02 -26.22 32.66
CA THR A 138 19.73 -27.29 31.97
C THR A 138 19.55 -28.64 32.67
N THR A 139 19.07 -29.66 31.96
CA THR A 139 19.38 -31.08 32.22
C THR A 139 19.37 -31.88 30.91
N HIS A 140 20.40 -32.73 30.74
CA HIS A 140 20.72 -33.60 29.59
C HIS A 140 19.79 -34.86 29.53
N PRO A 141 19.83 -35.73 28.49
CA PRO A 141 18.66 -36.39 27.92
C PRO A 141 18.67 -37.91 28.11
N GLN A 142 17.52 -38.53 28.33
CA GLN A 142 17.37 -39.97 28.08
C GLN A 142 16.09 -40.27 27.31
N SER A 143 16.34 -40.79 26.11
CA SER A 143 15.52 -41.60 25.20
C SER A 143 14.09 -41.98 25.63
N SER A 144 13.11 -41.61 24.80
CA SER A 144 12.03 -42.54 24.39
C SER A 144 11.36 -42.04 23.11
N ASN A 145 11.23 -42.93 22.13
CA ASN A 145 10.58 -42.72 20.84
C ASN A 145 9.14 -42.22 20.97
N ALA A 146 8.82 -41.10 20.32
CA ALA A 146 7.47 -40.79 19.87
C ALA A 146 7.56 -40.00 18.56
N TYR A 147 7.13 -40.63 17.47
CA TYR A 147 6.98 -39.99 16.16
C TYR A 147 5.99 -38.82 16.30
N ILE A 148 6.46 -37.58 16.20
CA ILE A 148 5.56 -36.43 16.05
C ILE A 148 5.00 -36.48 14.63
N HIS A 149 3.75 -36.93 14.52
CA HIS A 149 2.93 -36.67 13.36
C HIS A 149 2.83 -35.16 13.18
N LEU A 150 3.60 -34.61 12.23
CA LEU A 150 3.33 -33.30 11.64
C LEU A 150 1.99 -33.43 10.90
N ARG A 151 0.89 -33.21 11.63
CA ARG A 151 -0.42 -33.01 11.03
C ARG A 151 -0.35 -31.68 10.29
N SER A 152 -0.04 -31.73 9.00
CA SER A 152 -0.25 -30.62 8.09
C SER A 152 -1.72 -30.20 8.19
N PRO A 153 -2.05 -28.97 8.62
CA PRO A 153 -3.40 -28.48 8.46
C PRO A 153 -3.60 -28.25 6.96
N SER A 154 -4.24 -29.22 6.31
CA SER A 154 -4.84 -29.06 5.00
C SER A 154 -5.97 -28.05 5.14
N PHE A 155 -5.66 -26.77 4.94
CA PHE A 155 -6.66 -25.72 4.84
C PHE A 155 -7.29 -25.78 3.45
N PRO A 156 -8.60 -26.06 3.31
CA PRO A 156 -9.28 -25.89 2.04
C PRO A 156 -9.32 -24.38 1.74
N LEU A 157 -8.55 -23.96 0.74
CA LEU A 157 -8.71 -22.64 0.14
C LEU A 157 -10.16 -22.55 -0.38
N PRO A 158 -10.97 -21.56 0.05
CA PRO A 158 -12.27 -21.33 -0.55
C PRO A 158 -12.07 -20.74 -1.96
N SER A 159 -11.87 -21.62 -2.93
CA SER A 159 -11.95 -21.34 -4.35
C SER A 159 -13.41 -21.04 -4.70
N PHE A 160 -13.80 -19.76 -4.64
CA PHE A 160 -14.75 -19.09 -5.54
C PHE A 160 -15.06 -17.65 -5.10
N SER A 161 -15.19 -17.39 -3.80
CA SER A 161 -15.67 -16.09 -3.29
C SER A 161 -14.67 -14.95 -3.46
N PHE A 162 -13.36 -15.24 -3.32
CA PHE A 162 -12.31 -14.22 -3.44
C PHE A 162 -12.14 -13.72 -4.88
N TYR A 163 -12.26 -14.60 -5.87
CA TYR A 163 -12.25 -14.22 -7.29
C TYR A 163 -13.50 -13.43 -7.67
N PHE A 164 -14.66 -13.73 -7.08
CA PHE A 164 -15.89 -12.96 -7.31
C PHE A 164 -15.78 -11.52 -6.79
N LEU A 165 -15.13 -11.31 -5.64
CA LEU A 165 -14.88 -9.97 -5.08
C LEU A 165 -13.85 -9.17 -5.91
N LEU A 166 -12.79 -9.82 -6.39
CA LEU A 166 -11.81 -9.20 -7.27
C LEU A 166 -12.37 -8.91 -8.67
N ALA A 167 -13.18 -9.81 -9.23
CA ALA A 167 -13.87 -9.61 -10.50
C ALA A 167 -14.85 -8.43 -10.41
N ASN A 168 -15.60 -8.29 -9.31
CA ASN A 168 -16.48 -7.14 -9.09
C ASN A 168 -15.71 -5.80 -8.92
N LEU A 169 -14.46 -5.83 -8.45
CA LEU A 169 -13.60 -4.65 -8.40
C LEU A 169 -13.05 -4.26 -9.78
N GLU A 170 -12.77 -5.24 -10.65
CA GLU A 170 -12.37 -4.99 -12.05
C GLU A 170 -13.56 -4.49 -12.89
N THR A 171 -14.76 -5.05 -12.70
CA THR A 171 -15.99 -4.57 -13.35
C THR A 171 -16.33 -3.13 -12.95
N ARG A 172 -16.23 -2.77 -11.66
CA ARG A 172 -16.43 -1.38 -11.20
C ARG A 172 -15.35 -0.40 -11.66
N ARG A 173 -14.13 -0.87 -11.91
CA ARG A 173 -13.04 -0.05 -12.48
C ARG A 173 -13.36 0.35 -13.93
N GLU A 174 -13.94 -0.55 -14.71
CA GLU A 174 -14.31 -0.30 -16.11
C GLU A 174 -15.56 0.59 -16.21
N GLU A 175 -16.50 0.53 -15.26
CA GLU A 175 -17.65 1.44 -15.18
C GLU A 175 -17.25 2.90 -14.89
N ILE A 176 -16.28 3.10 -13.98
CA ILE A 176 -15.77 4.44 -13.64
C ILE A 176 -15.00 5.06 -14.82
N LEU A 177 -14.39 4.24 -15.67
CA LEU A 177 -13.68 4.69 -16.88
C LEU A 177 -14.61 4.89 -18.09
N ARG A 178 -15.77 4.23 -18.16
CA ARG A 178 -16.79 4.47 -19.21
C ARG A 178 -17.69 5.68 -18.91
N GLY A 179 -17.81 6.08 -17.64
CA GLY A 179 -18.57 7.26 -17.23
C GLY A 179 -17.93 8.61 -17.58
N THR A 180 -16.68 8.63 -18.06
CA THR A 180 -15.97 9.87 -18.43
C THR A 180 -16.24 10.34 -19.85
N ASP A 181 -16.96 9.58 -20.68
CA ASP A 181 -17.13 9.89 -22.11
C ASP A 181 -18.53 10.46 -22.47
N ARG A 182 -19.36 10.81 -21.47
CA ARG A 182 -20.74 11.31 -21.71
C ARG A 182 -21.06 12.71 -21.18
N GLU A 183 -20.11 13.42 -20.59
CA GLU A 183 -20.30 14.83 -20.21
C GLU A 183 -19.39 15.72 -21.05
N GLY A 184 -19.80 15.94 -22.31
CA GLY A 184 -19.02 16.66 -23.30
C GLY A 184 -19.86 17.17 -24.46
N THR A 185 -21.02 17.76 -24.19
CA THR A 185 -21.75 18.59 -25.16
C THR A 185 -22.31 19.79 -24.41
N TYR A 186 -21.51 20.85 -24.29
CA TYR A 186 -22.02 22.16 -23.93
C TYR A 186 -22.77 22.70 -25.14
N ASP A 187 -24.07 22.92 -24.96
CA ASP A 187 -24.93 23.64 -25.89
C ASP A 187 -24.31 25.00 -26.24
N SER A 188 -24.13 25.22 -27.54
CA SER A 188 -24.00 26.53 -28.15
C SER A 188 -25.33 27.28 -28.04
N ASN A 189 -25.34 28.39 -27.30
CA ASN A 189 -26.43 29.37 -27.33
C ASN A 189 -26.58 29.97 -28.74
N PRO A 190 -27.82 30.27 -29.15
CA PRO A 190 -28.07 31.51 -29.88
C PRO A 190 -29.25 32.28 -29.29
N THR A 191 -29.01 33.55 -28.96
CA THR A 191 -29.76 34.75 -29.40
C THR A 191 -29.01 35.99 -28.96
#